data_AF-A0A846P789-F1
#
_entry.id   AF-A0A846P789-F1
#
_cell.length_a   1.000
_cell.length_b   1.000
_cell.length_c   1.000
_cell.angle_alpha   90.00
_cell.angle_beta   90.00
_cell.angle_gamma   90.00
#
_symmetry.space_group_name_H-M   'P 1'
#
loop_
_entity.id
_entity.type
_entity.pdbx_description
1 polymer ?
#
loop_
_entity_poly.entity_id
_entity_poly.type
_entity_poly.pdbx_seq_one_letter_code
_entity_poly.pdbx_strand_id
1 'polypeptide(L)'
;MKESIKTGISFGLTSGVITTLGLIIGLHSGTHSVLAVAGGIVIIAIADSLSDAIGMHIHEEAENMHTSGQVWAATIATFVSKFATALTFLIPIFLFSLTTAVVVSVIWGLFLVSILSYAVAKLTKVNPWNAIMEHLVIAVAVVVIAHLAGRWVSAVFK
;
A
#
# COMPACT_ATOMS: atom_id res chain seq x y z
N MET A 1 18.85 -5.75 14.21
CA MET A 1 17.44 -6.17 14.44
C MET A 1 16.46 -4.99 14.38
N LYS A 2 16.64 -3.92 15.16
CA LYS A 2 15.73 -2.75 15.12
C LYS A 2 15.65 -2.08 13.74
N GLU A 3 16.79 -1.90 13.07
CA GLU A 3 16.81 -1.28 11.72
C GLU A 3 16.11 -2.16 10.67
N SER A 4 16.42 -3.46 10.59
CA SER A 4 15.76 -4.38 9.64
C SER A 4 14.23 -4.44 9.81
N ILE A 5 13.74 -4.43 11.06
CA ILE A 5 12.28 -4.35 11.34
C ILE A 5 11.71 -3.02 10.84
N LYS A 6 12.41 -1.92 11.09
CA LYS A 6 11.98 -0.57 10.69
C LYS A 6 11.94 -0.42 9.16
N THR A 7 12.90 -0.99 8.45
CA THR A 7 12.91 -1.07 6.99
C THR A 7 11.67 -1.80 6.48
N GLY A 8 11.44 -3.03 6.98
CA GLY A 8 10.28 -3.83 6.56
C GLY A 8 8.94 -3.17 6.87
N ILE A 9 8.80 -2.55 8.05
CA ILE A 9 7.59 -1.79 8.42
C ILE A 9 7.40 -0.60 7.48
N SER A 10 8.44 0.22 7.26
CA SER A 10 8.30 1.45 6.47
C SER A 10 7.93 1.14 5.02
N PHE A 11 8.55 0.09 4.46
CA PHE A 11 8.25 -0.40 3.12
C PHE A 11 6.82 -0.95 3.04
N GLY A 12 6.46 -1.91 3.91
CA GLY A 12 5.16 -2.58 3.85
C GLY A 12 3.97 -1.65 4.14
N LEU A 13 4.11 -0.69 5.07
CA LEU A 13 3.07 0.32 5.30
C LEU A 13 2.87 1.21 4.06
N THR A 14 3.94 1.72 3.47
CA THR A 14 3.83 2.66 2.33
C THR A 14 3.33 1.96 1.07
N SER A 15 3.91 0.81 0.71
CA SER A 15 3.50 0.06 -0.47
C SER A 15 2.10 -0.52 -0.30
N GLY A 16 1.74 -0.97 0.91
CA GLY A 16 0.39 -1.42 1.24
C GLY A 16 -0.69 -0.37 1.01
N VAL A 17 -0.43 0.89 1.38
CA VAL A 17 -1.39 1.98 1.12
C VAL A 17 -1.53 2.26 -0.37
N ILE A 18 -0.41 2.49 -1.08
CA ILE A 18 -0.43 2.95 -2.46
C ILE A 18 -1.04 1.87 -3.39
N THR A 19 -0.63 0.61 -3.22
CA THR A 19 -1.15 -0.49 -4.04
C THR A 19 -2.64 -0.71 -3.81
N THR A 20 -3.09 -0.70 -2.55
CA THR A 20 -4.51 -0.92 -2.22
C THR A 20 -5.40 0.22 -2.72
N LEU A 21 -4.94 1.47 -2.59
CA LEU A 21 -5.64 2.64 -3.15
C LEU A 21 -5.79 2.54 -4.67
N GLY A 22 -4.70 2.23 -5.38
CA GLY A 22 -4.72 2.06 -6.83
C GLY A 22 -5.72 0.97 -7.25
N LEU A 23 -5.69 -0.17 -6.56
CA LEU A 23 -6.60 -1.28 -6.83
C LEU A 23 -8.08 -0.89 -6.63
N ILE A 24 -8.41 -0.26 -5.50
CA ILE A 24 -9.78 0.17 -5.19
C ILE A 24 -10.32 1.08 -6.27
N ILE A 25 -9.52 2.08 -6.67
CA ILE A 25 -9.92 3.08 -7.66
C ILE A 25 -10.05 2.46 -9.06
N GLY A 26 -9.10 1.61 -9.44
CA GLY A 26 -9.13 0.89 -10.72
C GLY A 26 -10.33 -0.03 -10.84
N LEU A 27 -10.56 -0.89 -9.83
CA LEU A 27 -11.69 -1.82 -9.84
C LEU A 27 -13.05 -1.10 -9.73
N HIS A 28 -13.14 -0.06 -8.90
CA HIS A 28 -14.35 0.76 -8.82
C HIS A 28 -14.71 1.37 -10.18
N SER A 29 -13.74 1.99 -10.84
CA SER A 29 -13.96 2.65 -12.14
C SER A 29 -14.21 1.67 -13.29
N GLY A 30 -13.67 0.45 -13.19
CA GLY A 30 -13.84 -0.57 -14.21
C GLY A 30 -15.15 -1.35 -14.10
N THR A 31 -15.61 -1.62 -12.87
CA THR A 31 -16.66 -2.62 -12.61
C THR A 31 -17.87 -2.08 -11.86
N HIS A 32 -17.72 -1.01 -11.06
CA HIS A 32 -18.71 -0.57 -10.08
C HIS A 32 -19.22 -1.67 -9.13
N SER A 33 -18.44 -2.74 -8.93
CA SER A 33 -18.84 -3.92 -8.15
C SER A 33 -18.15 -3.95 -6.79
N VAL A 34 -18.95 -4.01 -5.71
CA VAL A 34 -18.45 -4.19 -4.35
C VAL A 34 -17.69 -5.52 -4.23
N LEU A 35 -18.19 -6.58 -4.86
CA LEU A 35 -17.55 -7.89 -4.84
C LEU A 35 -16.16 -7.84 -5.49
N ALA A 36 -16.02 -7.16 -6.62
CA ALA A 36 -14.74 -7.00 -7.29
C ALA A 36 -13.75 -6.24 -6.40
N VAL A 37 -14.16 -5.11 -5.82
CA VAL A 37 -13.30 -4.28 -4.96
C VAL A 37 -12.90 -5.03 -3.69
N ALA A 38 -13.87 -5.60 -2.95
CA ALA A 38 -13.58 -6.33 -1.71
C ALA A 38 -12.74 -7.58 -1.95
N GLY A 39 -13.08 -8.38 -2.98
CA GLY A 39 -12.30 -9.54 -3.38
C GLY A 39 -10.88 -9.16 -3.81
N GLY A 40 -10.75 -8.07 -4.57
CA GLY A 40 -9.45 -7.51 -4.95
C GLY A 40 -8.58 -7.16 -3.74
N ILE A 41 -9.13 -6.44 -2.76
CA ILE A 41 -8.38 -6.06 -1.54
C ILE A 41 -7.89 -7.31 -0.80
N VAL A 42 -8.73 -8.33 -0.61
CA VAL A 42 -8.34 -9.55 0.11
C VAL A 42 -7.24 -10.31 -0.65
N ILE A 43 -7.41 -10.47 -1.97
CA ILE A 43 -6.43 -11.20 -2.80
C ILE A 43 -5.09 -10.47 -2.82
N ILE A 44 -5.08 -9.15 -3.02
CA ILE A 44 -3.83 -8.37 -3.06
C ILE A 44 -3.18 -8.31 -1.67
N ALA A 45 -3.97 -8.20 -0.60
CA ALA A 45 -3.44 -8.21 0.76
C ALA A 45 -2.64 -9.49 1.02
N ILE A 46 -3.09 -10.65 0.52
CA ILE A 46 -2.37 -11.91 0.68
C ILE A 46 -1.19 -12.01 -0.30
N ALA A 47 -1.48 -11.96 -1.60
CA ALA A 47 -0.51 -12.28 -2.65
C ALA A 47 0.62 -11.24 -2.72
N ASP A 48 0.28 -9.95 -2.68
CA ASP A 48 1.25 -8.86 -2.81
C ASP A 48 2.09 -8.73 -1.52
N SER A 49 1.50 -8.93 -0.34
CA SER A 49 2.26 -8.92 0.91
C SER A 49 3.24 -10.07 1.03
N LEU A 50 2.89 -11.27 0.56
CA LEU A 50 3.82 -12.40 0.51
C LEU A 50 4.93 -12.17 -0.52
N SER A 51 4.57 -11.67 -1.71
CA SER A 51 5.53 -11.35 -2.77
C SER A 51 6.56 -10.32 -2.30
N ASP A 52 6.11 -9.23 -1.70
CA ASP A 52 6.98 -8.17 -1.17
C ASP A 52 7.82 -8.63 0.01
N ALA A 53 7.27 -9.48 0.89
CA ALA A 53 8.03 -10.03 2.00
C ALA A 53 9.19 -10.92 1.52
N ILE A 54 8.95 -11.74 0.50
CA ILE A 54 10.01 -12.54 -0.14
C ILE A 54 11.01 -11.64 -0.86
N GLY A 55 10.53 -10.60 -1.56
CA GLY A 55 11.39 -9.61 -2.20
C GLY A 55 12.31 -8.92 -1.17
N MET A 56 11.78 -8.58 -0.01
CA MET A 56 12.56 -8.00 1.09
C MET A 56 13.54 -9.01 1.70
N HIS A 57 13.14 -10.28 1.83
CA HIS A 57 14.02 -11.35 2.29
C HIS A 57 15.26 -11.48 1.41
N ILE A 58 15.05 -11.58 0.11
CA ILE A 58 16.12 -11.72 -0.89
C ILE A 58 16.99 -10.47 -0.91
N HIS A 59 16.40 -9.27 -0.80
CA HIS A 59 17.16 -8.03 -0.73
C HIS A 59 18.10 -7.98 0.47
N GLU A 60 17.61 -8.30 1.67
CA GLU A 60 18.40 -8.29 2.91
C GLU A 60 19.46 -9.42 2.93
N GLU A 61 19.17 -10.57 2.32
CA GLU A 61 20.14 -11.66 2.14
C GLU A 61 21.26 -11.26 1.17
N ALA A 62 20.91 -10.59 0.06
CA ALA A 62 21.87 -10.15 -0.95
C ALA A 62 22.88 -9.10 -0.43
N GLU A 63 22.47 -8.26 0.52
CA GLU A 63 23.38 -7.29 1.15
C GLU A 63 24.55 -7.95 1.89
N ASN A 64 24.43 -9.22 2.32
CA ASN A 64 25.47 -9.95 3.07
C ASN A 64 26.01 -9.24 4.33
N MET A 65 25.27 -8.24 4.84
CA MET A 65 25.60 -7.47 6.04
C MET A 65 24.73 -7.84 7.25
N HIS A 66 23.64 -8.58 7.03
CA HIS A 66 22.64 -8.88 8.03
C HIS A 66 22.65 -10.36 8.41
N THR A 67 22.44 -10.64 9.71
CA THR A 67 22.29 -12.02 10.19
C THR A 67 20.96 -12.62 9.72
N SER A 68 20.86 -13.94 9.61
CA SER A 68 19.61 -14.61 9.21
C SER A 68 18.39 -14.20 10.05
N GLY A 69 18.59 -13.94 11.35
CA GLY A 69 17.53 -13.44 12.22
C GLY A 69 17.04 -12.03 11.85
N GLN A 70 17.93 -11.17 11.34
CA GLN A 70 17.57 -9.83 10.85
C GLN A 70 16.82 -9.88 9.52
N VAL A 71 17.25 -10.75 8.60
CA VAL A 71 16.58 -10.99 7.32
C VAL A 71 15.13 -11.43 7.56
N TRP A 72 14.93 -12.42 8.44
CA TRP A 72 13.59 -12.88 8.82
C TRP A 72 12.77 -11.80 9.53
N ALA A 73 13.40 -10.97 10.37
CA ALA A 73 12.72 -9.86 11.02
C ALA A 73 12.19 -8.83 10.01
N ALA A 74 12.98 -8.47 8.99
CA ALA A 74 12.54 -7.58 7.91
C ALA A 74 11.42 -8.23 7.05
N THR A 75 11.54 -9.52 6.77
CA THR A 75 10.55 -10.31 6.02
C THR A 75 9.19 -10.29 6.70
N ILE A 76 9.14 -10.69 7.98
CA ILE A 76 7.90 -10.76 8.76
C ILE A 76 7.33 -9.36 8.97
N ALA A 77 8.18 -8.38 9.26
CA ALA A 77 7.76 -6.98 9.40
C ALA A 77 7.09 -6.46 8.11
N THR A 78 7.66 -6.76 6.95
CA THR A 78 7.10 -6.39 5.64
C THR A 78 5.75 -7.05 5.42
N PHE A 79 5.67 -8.38 5.60
CA PHE A 79 4.43 -9.13 5.43
C PHE A 79 3.31 -8.57 6.32
N VAL A 80 3.55 -8.49 7.64
CA VAL A 80 2.53 -8.10 8.61
C VAL A 80 2.09 -6.66 8.39
N SER A 81 3.04 -5.73 8.19
CA SER A 81 2.70 -4.32 7.99
C SER A 81 1.89 -4.10 6.72
N LYS A 82 2.28 -4.73 5.60
CA LYS A 82 1.57 -4.62 4.32
C LYS A 82 0.19 -5.27 4.37
N PHE A 83 0.13 -6.50 4.88
CA PHE A 83 -1.12 -7.26 5.01
C PHE A 83 -2.13 -6.51 5.89
N ALA A 84 -1.72 -6.10 7.09
CA ALA A 84 -2.59 -5.38 8.02
C ALA A 84 -3.07 -4.04 7.44
N THR A 85 -2.17 -3.30 6.77
CA THR A 85 -2.50 -2.02 6.13
C THR A 85 -3.54 -2.20 5.03
N ALA A 86 -3.35 -3.16 4.13
CA ALA A 86 -4.31 -3.45 3.06
C ALA A 86 -5.70 -3.80 3.62
N LEU A 87 -5.76 -4.61 4.69
CA LEU A 87 -7.03 -4.95 5.34
C LEU A 87 -7.76 -3.76 5.96
N THR A 88 -7.07 -2.68 6.36
CA THR A 88 -7.76 -1.48 6.88
C THR A 88 -8.70 -0.86 5.85
N PHE A 89 -8.43 -1.04 4.55
CA PHE A 89 -9.28 -0.53 3.48
C PHE A 89 -10.56 -1.33 3.27
N LEU A 90 -10.73 -2.48 3.91
CA LEU A 90 -12.03 -3.15 3.94
C LEU A 90 -13.03 -2.43 4.85
N ILE A 91 -12.55 -1.66 5.84
CA ILE A 91 -13.42 -0.99 6.81
C ILE A 91 -14.37 -0.01 6.10
N PRO A 92 -13.91 0.92 5.23
CA PRO A 92 -14.83 1.79 4.48
C PRO A 92 -15.79 1.01 3.57
N ILE A 93 -15.33 -0.09 2.96
CA ILE A 93 -16.11 -0.90 2.00
C ILE A 93 -17.28 -1.60 2.69
N PHE A 94 -17.12 -2.03 3.94
CA PHE A 94 -18.20 -2.65 4.71
C PHE A 94 -19.17 -1.66 5.36
N LEU A 95 -18.72 -0.43 5.63
CA LEU A 95 -19.52 0.56 6.36
C LEU A 95 -20.33 1.50 5.46
N PHE A 96 -19.89 1.73 4.22
CA PHE A 96 -20.47 2.74 3.34
C PHE A 96 -20.90 2.17 1.99
N SER A 97 -21.73 2.91 1.25
CA SER A 97 -21.99 2.62 -0.16
C SER A 97 -20.70 2.74 -0.97
N LEU A 98 -20.57 1.99 -2.07
CA LEU A 98 -19.31 1.86 -2.81
C LEU A 98 -18.67 3.21 -3.17
N THR A 99 -19.44 4.16 -3.70
CA THR A 99 -18.93 5.50 -4.04
C THR A 99 -18.39 6.24 -2.81
N THR A 100 -19.14 6.23 -1.70
CA THR A 100 -18.71 6.86 -0.45
C THR A 100 -17.51 6.14 0.15
N ALA A 101 -17.49 4.81 0.11
CA ALA A 101 -16.40 3.98 0.61
C ALA A 101 -15.09 4.26 -0.14
N VAL A 102 -15.14 4.50 -1.45
CA VAL A 102 -13.99 4.89 -2.26
C VAL A 102 -13.45 6.25 -1.84
N VAL A 103 -14.33 7.25 -1.66
CA VAL A 103 -13.90 8.59 -1.21
C VAL A 103 -13.26 8.51 0.18
N VAL A 104 -13.88 7.78 1.12
CA VAL A 104 -13.33 7.57 2.47
C VAL A 104 -11.99 6.82 2.40
N SER A 105 -11.87 5.82 1.53
CA SER A 105 -10.61 5.09 1.31
C SER A 105 -9.50 6.01 0.79
N VAL A 106 -9.79 6.91 -0.15
CA VAL A 106 -8.82 7.90 -0.65
C VAL A 106 -8.35 8.82 0.47
N ILE A 107 -9.28 9.37 1.25
CA ILE A 107 -8.92 10.23 2.40
C ILE A 107 -8.06 9.45 3.40
N TRP A 108 -8.46 8.22 3.74
CA TRP A 108 -7.73 7.35 4.65
C TRP A 108 -6.31 7.05 4.16
N GLY A 109 -6.17 6.70 2.88
CA GLY A 109 -4.85 6.39 2.31
C GLY A 109 -3.95 7.62 2.21
N LEU A 110 -4.46 8.79 1.80
CA LEU A 110 -3.66 10.02 1.79
C LEU A 110 -3.24 10.44 3.20
N PHE A 111 -4.11 10.25 4.19
CA PHE A 111 -3.79 10.46 5.61
C PHE A 111 -2.67 9.53 6.09
N LEU A 112 -2.78 8.22 5.79
CA LEU A 112 -1.73 7.25 6.13
C LEU A 112 -0.41 7.60 5.46
N VAL A 113 -0.39 7.87 4.15
CA VAL A 113 0.83 8.28 3.42
C VAL A 113 1.47 9.51 4.08
N SER A 114 0.67 10.50 4.47
CA SER A 114 1.18 11.71 5.13
C SER A 114 1.84 11.40 6.47
N ILE A 115 1.20 10.60 7.32
CA ILE A 115 1.75 10.20 8.64
C ILE A 115 3.04 9.39 8.47
N LEU A 116 3.05 8.43 7.55
CA LEU A 116 4.20 7.57 7.30
C LEU A 116 5.37 8.37 6.75
N SER A 117 5.11 9.24 5.78
CA SER A 117 6.12 10.14 5.20
C SER A 117 6.73 11.06 6.25
N TYR A 118 5.89 11.61 7.13
CA TYR A 118 6.35 12.43 8.26
C TYR A 118 7.24 11.62 9.21
N ALA A 119 6.81 10.41 9.58
CA ALA A 119 7.54 9.55 10.50
C ALA A 119 8.92 9.18 9.92
N VAL A 120 8.95 8.72 8.66
CA VAL A 120 10.19 8.37 7.95
C VAL A 120 11.11 9.59 7.84
N ALA A 121 10.58 10.75 7.45
CA ALA A 121 11.38 11.96 7.31
C ALA A 121 12.03 12.41 8.63
N LYS A 122 11.29 12.31 9.73
CA LYS A 122 11.82 12.60 11.07
C LYS A 122 12.93 11.63 11.46
N LEU A 123 12.82 10.36 11.06
CA LEU A 123 13.82 9.33 11.32
C LEU A 123 15.09 9.50 10.47
N THR A 124 14.95 9.97 9.23
CA THR A 124 16.07 10.23 8.30
C THR A 124 16.63 11.65 8.39
N LYS A 125 16.10 12.49 9.29
CA LYS A 125 16.49 13.89 9.51
C LYS A 125 16.38 14.77 8.24
N VAL A 126 15.48 14.42 7.33
CA VAL A 126 15.16 15.24 6.15
C VAL A 126 13.96 16.14 6.44
N ASN A 127 13.73 17.15 5.61
CA ASN A 127 12.57 18.03 5.76
C ASN A 127 11.26 17.22 5.56
N PRO A 128 10.39 17.12 6.58
CA PRO A 128 9.17 16.31 6.48
C PRO A 128 8.18 16.80 5.41
N TRP A 129 8.11 18.11 5.17
CA TRP A 129 7.17 18.66 4.18
C TRP A 129 7.52 18.22 2.76
N ASN A 130 8.80 18.18 2.42
CA ASN A 130 9.25 17.73 1.10
C ASN A 130 8.87 16.26 0.86
N ALA A 131 9.14 15.39 1.83
CA ALA A 131 8.81 13.97 1.73
C ALA A 131 7.30 13.71 1.65
N ILE A 132 6.49 14.42 2.45
CA ILE A 132 5.03 14.30 2.41
C ILE A 132 4.51 14.72 1.02
N MET A 133 4.97 15.86 0.51
CA MET A 133 4.51 16.36 -0.79
C MET A 133 4.89 15.42 -1.94
N GLU A 134 6.11 14.90 -1.94
CA GLU A 134 6.58 13.95 -2.94
C GLU A 134 5.73 12.66 -2.95
N HIS A 135 5.54 12.04 -1.79
CA HIS A 135 4.75 10.81 -1.71
C HIS A 135 3.26 11.03 -1.98
N LEU A 136 2.69 12.18 -1.60
CA LEU A 136 1.31 12.52 -1.95
C LEU A 136 1.13 12.71 -3.46
N VAL A 137 2.09 13.36 -4.13
CA VAL A 137 2.06 13.50 -5.60
C VAL A 137 2.09 12.13 -6.27
N ILE A 138 2.96 11.22 -5.80
CA ILE A 138 3.02 9.84 -6.30
C ILE A 138 1.69 9.11 -6.04
N ALA A 139 1.12 9.22 -4.84
CA ALA A 139 -0.15 8.58 -4.51
C ALA A 139 -1.30 9.09 -5.39
N VAL A 140 -1.37 10.40 -5.63
CA VAL A 140 -2.36 11.01 -6.54
C VAL A 140 -2.15 10.53 -7.97
N ALA A 141 -0.91 10.45 -8.45
CA ALA A 141 -0.61 9.94 -9.77
C ALA A 141 -1.07 8.48 -9.93
N VAL A 142 -0.83 7.62 -8.93
CA VAL A 142 -1.31 6.23 -8.92
C VAL A 142 -2.83 6.18 -8.98
N VAL A 143 -3.54 6.99 -8.18
CA VAL A 143 -5.02 7.07 -8.20
C VAL A 143 -5.53 7.46 -9.58
N VAL A 144 -4.95 8.50 -10.21
CA VAL A 144 -5.37 8.96 -11.54
C VAL A 144 -5.11 7.89 -12.59
N ILE A 145 -3.90 7.32 -12.63
CA ILE A 145 -3.53 6.30 -13.62
C ILE A 145 -4.40 5.05 -13.47
N ALA A 146 -4.62 4.57 -12.24
CA ALA A 146 -5.47 3.42 -11.98
C ALA A 146 -6.93 3.67 -12.39
N HIS A 147 -7.46 4.88 -12.14
CA HIS A 147 -8.79 5.28 -12.59
C HIS A 147 -8.91 5.24 -14.12
N LEU A 148 -7.93 5.79 -14.83
CA LEU A 148 -7.92 5.78 -16.29
C LEU A 148 -7.80 4.36 -16.85
N ALA A 149 -6.94 3.53 -16.26
CA ALA A 149 -6.79 2.13 -16.62
C ALA A 149 -8.10 1.35 -16.41
N GLY A 150 -8.77 1.52 -15.27
CA GLY A 150 -10.05 0.86 -14.99
C GLY A 150 -11.14 1.25 -15.99
N ARG A 151 -11.28 2.55 -16.30
CA ARG A 151 -12.21 3.02 -17.34
C ARG A 151 -11.87 2.45 -18.73
N TRP A 152 -10.59 2.40 -19.07
CA TRP A 152 -10.12 1.85 -20.34
C TRP A 152 -10.48 0.36 -20.46
N VAL A 153 -10.20 -0.45 -19.43
CA VAL A 153 -10.59 -1.87 -19.39
C VAL A 153 -12.11 -2.02 -19.55
N SER A 154 -12.90 -1.22 -18.83
CA SER A 154 -14.38 -1.24 -18.95
C SER A 154 -14.87 -0.90 -20.35
N ALA A 155 -14.19 0.02 -21.05
CA ALA A 155 -14.58 0.42 -22.40
C ALA A 155 -14.25 -0.63 -23.47
N VAL A 156 -13.17 -1.40 -23.28
CA VAL A 156 -12.73 -2.43 -24.24
C VAL A 156 -13.47 -3.75 -24.06
N PHE A 157 -13.73 -4.15 -22.82
CA PHE A 157 -14.25 -5.48 -22.48
C PHE A 157 -15.73 -5.47 -22.04
N LYS A 158 -16.47 -4.41 -22.38
CA LYS A 158 -17.91 -4.30 -22.11
C LYS A 158 -18.76 -5.10 -23.08
#